data_AF-A0A939VE50-F1
#
_entry.id   AF-A0A939VE50-F1
#
_cell.length_a   1.000
_cell.length_b   1.000
_cell.length_c   1.000
_cell.angle_alpha   90.00
_cell.angle_beta   90.00
_cell.angle_gamma   90.00
#
_symmetry.space_group_name_H-M   'P 1'
#
loop_
_entity.id
_entity.type
_entity.pdbx_description
1 polymer ?
#
loop_
_entity_poly.entity_id
_entity_poly.type
_entity_poly.pdbx_seq_one_letter_code
_entity_poly.pdbx_strand_id
1 'polypeptide(L)'
;ETGYPPTDVESWIKILGKCKEYGLNHVRFHSYCPPEAAFEAADVLGMYLQPEGPSWPNHGVRLRRGQSINQYLLDECKRIVDRYGHHPSFVMMAAGNEPAGDWVAWCNDFVKEMQQYDPSKIYCGASVGGGWAWDDGSQYHVKGGARGLDWDRHAPHADDDYYDQLLFPRNYRDSVPNQTPIIAHEQGQWCAFPDLKEMGQYTGAYKAKNFEIFSDLLHDNGMGEQAEKFLHASGRLQVLAYKYEMERNLRTRDYAGFQLLSLNDYSGQGTALVGPLNVHWREKGYTTAQEWRTFCSSVVPLAKWPRFIYRSDERLDVPVELYNASDGVIKDATCRYRVVGDRLRFEGRLCQGDLPRGKNIALGNIQMDLASVKTPACLKVVVEVVEGDEVKAHNDWNVWVYPAELHPQDESRIYITDSLDDRAIQVLADGGKVLVTAAGKVRYGNDVSHHYLPVFWNTSWFKMRPPHTTGAYIQQSHPVFSEFPTDDWQNLNWWELVNRAQVMNLSEFPKDYQPIVQPIDTWHVSRKLGLLVEANVLNGQLMMTTMDISSDLNRRVVARQLRHSIIRYMDSDLFRPTLTLPLETLRHLFEQTAPPVNMFTKESPDELKPKIIN
;
A
#
# COMPACT_ATOMS: atom_id res chain seq x y z
N GLU A 1 -9.07 19.04 19.06
CA GLU A 1 -8.46 19.77 17.93
C GLU A 1 -8.79 21.25 17.98
N THR A 2 -7.90 22.09 17.42
CA THR A 2 -7.90 23.55 17.59
C THR A 2 -8.21 24.34 16.31
N GLY A 3 -8.25 23.71 15.13
CA GLY A 3 -8.46 24.41 13.84
C GLY A 3 -7.21 25.03 13.24
N TYR A 4 -6.06 24.86 13.88
CA TYR A 4 -4.74 25.32 13.43
C TYR A 4 -3.66 24.30 13.85
N PRO A 5 -2.49 24.25 13.20
CA PRO A 5 -1.40 23.36 13.62
C PRO A 5 -0.91 23.74 15.03
N PRO A 6 -0.30 22.83 15.81
CA PRO A 6 0.22 23.19 17.12
C PRO A 6 1.15 24.42 17.07
N THR A 7 1.10 25.26 18.09
CA THR A 7 1.91 26.49 18.18
C THR A 7 2.95 26.45 19.28
N ASP A 8 3.07 25.32 19.99
CA ASP A 8 4.03 25.09 21.06
C ASP A 8 5.05 24.00 20.68
N VAL A 9 6.26 24.12 21.23
CA VAL A 9 7.40 23.24 20.92
C VAL A 9 7.14 21.81 21.37
N GLU A 10 6.48 21.61 22.52
CA GLU A 10 6.27 20.29 23.11
C GLU A 10 5.41 19.41 22.20
N SER A 11 4.34 19.98 21.63
CA SER A 11 3.49 19.32 20.65
C SER A 11 4.27 18.93 19.39
N TRP A 12 5.14 19.82 18.89
CA TRP A 12 5.97 19.53 17.72
C TRP A 12 7.07 18.50 18.00
N ILE A 13 7.65 18.48 19.20
CA ILE A 13 8.58 17.42 19.62
C ILE A 13 7.88 16.05 19.55
N LYS A 14 6.61 15.96 19.97
CA LYS A 14 5.84 14.70 19.89
C LYS A 14 5.60 14.27 18.43
N ILE A 15 5.19 15.20 17.57
CA ILE A 15 4.91 14.93 16.15
C ILE A 15 6.18 14.53 15.39
N LEU A 16 7.22 15.36 15.45
CA LEU A 16 8.48 15.11 14.75
C LEU A 16 9.25 13.94 15.37
N GLY A 17 9.13 13.75 16.68
CA GLY A 17 9.63 12.57 17.39
C GLY A 17 9.00 11.30 16.85
N LYS A 18 7.67 11.27 16.64
CA LYS A 18 6.98 10.13 16.02
C LYS A 18 7.45 9.89 14.58
N CYS A 19 7.69 10.92 13.78
CA CYS A 19 8.32 10.75 12.45
C CYS A 19 9.69 10.06 12.56
N LYS A 20 10.53 10.50 13.51
CA LYS A 20 11.87 9.94 13.75
C LYS A 20 11.82 8.50 14.28
N GLU A 21 10.85 8.18 15.13
CA GLU A 21 10.58 6.81 15.59
C GLU A 21 10.29 5.86 14.42
N TYR A 22 9.64 6.35 13.36
CA TYR A 22 9.38 5.63 12.11
C TYR A 22 10.54 5.69 11.10
N GLY A 23 11.70 6.20 11.50
CA GLY A 23 12.91 6.20 10.67
C GLY A 23 13.00 7.32 9.63
N LEU A 24 12.10 8.30 9.68
CA LEU A 24 12.17 9.49 8.82
C LEU A 24 13.17 10.50 9.40
N ASN A 25 13.83 11.26 8.52
CA ASN A 25 14.80 12.29 8.89
C ASN A 25 14.43 13.69 8.36
N HIS A 26 13.34 13.82 7.59
CA HIS A 26 12.83 15.10 7.15
C HIS A 26 11.30 15.15 7.09
N VAL A 27 10.75 16.37 7.11
CA VAL A 27 9.32 16.63 6.92
C VAL A 27 9.13 17.74 5.88
N ARG A 28 8.27 17.46 4.90
CA ARG A 28 7.75 18.47 3.96
C ARG A 28 6.45 19.03 4.49
N PHE A 29 6.31 20.36 4.47
CA PHE A 29 5.06 21.04 4.78
C PHE A 29 4.34 21.43 3.49
N HIS A 30 3.40 20.58 3.08
CA HIS A 30 2.64 20.72 1.84
C HIS A 30 1.87 22.05 1.78
N SER A 31 2.29 22.96 0.90
CA SER A 31 1.70 24.28 0.65
C SER A 31 1.58 25.19 1.89
N TYR A 32 2.48 25.08 2.87
CA TYR A 32 2.56 26.05 3.98
C TYR A 32 3.92 26.05 4.70
N CYS A 33 4.12 27.06 5.54
CA CYS A 33 5.22 27.15 6.50
C CYS A 33 4.68 26.95 7.93
N PRO A 34 5.26 26.07 8.75
CA PRO A 34 4.80 25.85 10.12
C PRO A 34 5.20 27.01 11.05
N PRO A 35 4.65 27.09 12.28
CA PRO A 35 5.11 28.04 13.29
C PRO A 35 6.58 27.84 13.71
N GLU A 36 7.22 28.87 14.27
CA GLU A 36 8.61 28.83 14.80
C GLU A 36 8.87 27.62 15.71
N ALA A 37 7.87 27.27 16.53
CA ALA A 37 7.92 26.11 17.42
C ALA A 37 8.22 24.77 16.72
N ALA A 38 7.83 24.60 15.46
CA ALA A 38 8.15 23.42 14.67
C ALA A 38 9.63 23.38 14.28
N PHE A 39 10.21 24.54 13.96
CA PHE A 39 11.64 24.66 13.66
C PHE A 39 12.49 24.42 14.90
N GLU A 40 12.11 25.01 16.05
CA GLU A 40 12.77 24.75 17.33
C GLU A 40 12.76 23.26 17.71
N ALA A 41 11.60 22.60 17.57
CA ALA A 41 11.49 21.16 17.81
C ALA A 41 12.35 20.35 16.84
N ALA A 42 12.40 20.73 15.56
CA ALA A 42 13.19 20.07 14.54
C ALA A 42 14.69 20.22 14.77
N ASP A 43 15.16 21.39 15.23
CA ASP A 43 16.55 21.63 15.60
C ASP A 43 16.99 20.70 16.74
N VAL A 44 16.17 20.59 17.80
CA VAL A 44 16.43 19.72 18.95
C VAL A 44 16.48 18.25 18.53
N LEU A 45 15.61 17.83 17.62
CA LEU A 45 15.51 16.45 17.17
C LEU A 45 16.48 16.10 16.05
N GLY A 46 17.10 17.07 15.39
CA GLY A 46 17.92 16.86 14.20
C GLY A 46 17.08 16.37 13.00
N MET A 47 15.91 16.99 12.78
CA MET A 47 15.03 16.73 11.64
C MET A 47 15.17 17.83 10.61
N TYR A 48 15.33 17.49 9.34
CA TYR A 48 15.32 18.49 8.26
C TYR A 48 13.89 18.90 7.91
N LEU A 49 13.67 20.18 7.66
CA LEU A 49 12.38 20.71 7.23
C LEU A 49 12.46 21.25 5.81
N GLN A 50 11.40 20.94 5.03
CA GLN A 50 11.08 21.59 3.77
C GLN A 50 9.75 22.33 3.90
N PRO A 51 9.75 23.61 4.33
CA PRO A 51 8.61 24.50 4.16
C PRO A 51 8.31 24.75 2.68
N GLU A 52 7.04 25.00 2.37
CA GLU A 52 6.62 25.47 1.05
C GLU A 52 6.01 26.86 1.12
N GLY A 53 6.10 27.59 0.00
CA GLY A 53 5.27 28.78 -0.20
C GLY A 53 3.79 28.44 -0.02
N PRO A 54 2.98 29.34 0.57
CA PRO A 54 1.63 29.01 1.03
C PRO A 54 0.59 29.00 -0.10
N SER A 55 0.80 28.16 -1.11
CA SER A 55 -0.15 28.03 -2.22
C SER A 55 -0.11 26.69 -2.93
N TRP A 56 -1.29 26.30 -3.39
CA TRP A 56 -1.55 25.26 -4.39
C TRP A 56 -2.20 25.93 -5.61
N PRO A 57 -1.43 26.58 -6.50
CA PRO A 57 -1.98 27.47 -7.51
C PRO A 57 -2.44 26.72 -8.77
N ASN A 58 -3.39 25.79 -8.59
CA ASN A 58 -4.04 25.04 -9.66
C ASN A 58 -5.57 25.14 -9.65
N HIS A 59 -6.17 25.45 -8.50
CA HIS A 59 -7.61 25.62 -8.30
C HIS A 59 -7.94 27.11 -8.10
N GLY A 60 -8.12 27.85 -9.20
CA GLY A 60 -8.55 29.25 -9.22
C GLY A 60 -7.44 30.22 -9.62
N VAL A 61 -6.33 30.26 -8.88
CA VAL A 61 -5.15 31.08 -9.22
C VAL A 61 -4.18 30.30 -10.10
N ARG A 62 -3.43 31.00 -10.95
CA ARG A 62 -2.49 30.43 -11.93
C ARG A 62 -1.25 31.31 -12.05
N LEU A 63 -0.08 30.69 -12.08
CA LEU A 63 1.19 31.41 -12.18
C LEU A 63 1.38 32.04 -13.56
N ARG A 64 2.05 33.21 -13.58
CA ARG A 64 2.34 33.99 -14.80
C ARG A 64 1.12 34.35 -15.65
N ARG A 65 0.00 34.62 -14.98
CA ARG A 65 -1.25 35.13 -15.62
C ARG A 65 -1.63 36.55 -15.20
N GLY A 66 -0.66 37.35 -14.74
CA GLY A 66 -0.90 38.73 -14.27
C GLY A 66 -1.65 38.82 -12.94
N GLN A 67 -1.75 37.71 -12.20
CA GLN A 67 -2.39 37.66 -10.89
C GLN A 67 -1.40 37.99 -9.76
N SER A 68 -1.91 38.48 -8.64
CA SER A 68 -1.11 38.85 -7.45
C SER A 68 -0.34 37.68 -6.82
N ILE A 69 -0.76 36.44 -7.09
CA ILE A 69 -0.14 35.22 -6.56
C ILE A 69 1.36 35.14 -6.85
N ASN A 70 1.81 35.62 -8.01
CA ASN A 70 3.23 35.58 -8.38
C ASN A 70 4.09 36.39 -7.40
N GLN A 71 3.68 37.62 -7.11
CA GLN A 71 4.41 38.53 -6.23
C GLN A 71 4.26 38.07 -4.78
N TYR A 72 3.03 37.69 -4.39
CA TYR A 72 2.75 37.19 -3.04
C TYR A 72 3.63 35.99 -2.68
N LEU A 73 3.72 34.98 -3.55
CA LEU A 73 4.55 33.80 -3.28
C LEU A 73 6.02 34.18 -3.10
N LEU A 74 6.59 34.99 -4.00
CA LEU A 74 7.99 35.39 -3.89
C LEU A 74 8.25 36.18 -2.60
N ASP A 75 7.43 37.20 -2.32
CA ASP A 75 7.59 38.04 -1.13
C ASP A 75 7.43 37.25 0.16
N GLU A 76 6.43 36.36 0.22
CA GLU A 76 6.18 35.54 1.39
C GLU A 76 7.29 34.51 1.61
N CYS A 77 7.84 33.95 0.53
CA CYS A 77 8.99 33.05 0.63
C CYS A 77 10.22 33.76 1.19
N LYS A 78 10.49 35.01 0.76
CA LYS A 78 11.56 35.84 1.35
C LYS A 78 11.31 36.11 2.84
N ARG A 79 10.08 36.44 3.24
CA ARG A 79 9.73 36.63 4.66
C ARG A 79 9.91 35.36 5.51
N ILE A 80 9.55 34.20 4.97
CA ILE A 80 9.76 32.90 5.63
C ILE A 80 11.26 32.68 5.89
N VAL A 81 12.10 32.95 4.89
CA VAL A 81 13.56 32.86 5.01
C VAL A 81 14.10 33.89 6.02
N ASP A 82 13.70 35.15 5.95
CA ASP A 82 14.14 36.18 6.90
C ASP A 82 13.78 35.82 8.34
N ARG A 83 12.58 35.26 8.56
CA ARG A 83 12.08 34.96 9.89
C ARG A 83 12.65 33.67 10.48
N TYR A 84 12.72 32.61 9.69
CA TYR A 84 13.03 31.25 10.17
C TYR A 84 14.31 30.67 9.58
N GLY A 85 14.97 31.37 8.65
CA GLY A 85 16.14 30.87 7.93
C GLY A 85 17.36 30.61 8.82
N HIS A 86 17.37 31.17 10.04
CA HIS A 86 18.41 30.96 11.03
C HIS A 86 18.36 29.58 11.70
N HIS A 87 17.25 28.84 11.58
CA HIS A 87 17.12 27.49 12.13
C HIS A 87 17.91 26.47 11.30
N PRO A 88 18.81 25.66 11.91
CA PRO A 88 19.61 24.67 11.18
C PRO A 88 18.79 23.53 10.58
N SER A 89 17.59 23.25 11.08
CA SER A 89 16.66 22.31 10.47
C SER A 89 16.11 22.80 9.12
N PHE A 90 16.06 24.11 8.86
CA PHE A 90 15.53 24.66 7.61
C PHE A 90 16.59 24.67 6.51
N VAL A 91 16.70 23.56 5.79
CA VAL A 91 17.75 23.33 4.79
C VAL A 91 17.30 23.47 3.34
N MET A 92 16.01 23.32 3.07
CA MET A 92 15.48 23.32 1.70
C MET A 92 14.07 23.90 1.61
N MET A 93 13.71 24.46 0.45
CA MET A 93 12.42 25.12 0.25
C MET A 93 11.86 24.85 -1.16
N ALA A 94 10.53 24.79 -1.29
CA ALA A 94 9.85 24.82 -2.59
C ALA A 94 8.84 25.99 -2.67
N ALA A 95 8.56 26.50 -3.87
CA ALA A 95 7.65 27.63 -4.01
C ALA A 95 6.17 27.30 -3.72
N GLY A 96 5.81 26.01 -3.75
CA GLY A 96 4.46 25.53 -3.50
C GLY A 96 4.24 24.12 -4.05
N ASN A 97 2.97 23.71 -4.13
CA ASN A 97 2.56 22.41 -4.65
C ASN A 97 1.89 22.53 -6.03
N GLU A 98 2.13 21.56 -6.92
CA GLU A 98 1.35 21.24 -8.13
C GLU A 98 0.71 22.43 -8.87
N PRO A 99 1.50 23.41 -9.34
CA PRO A 99 0.98 24.65 -9.91
C PRO A 99 0.36 24.47 -11.30
N ALA A 100 -0.46 25.45 -11.71
CA ALA A 100 -0.94 25.63 -13.08
C ALA A 100 -0.52 27.00 -13.64
N GLY A 101 -0.75 27.19 -14.95
CA GLY A 101 -0.34 28.40 -15.68
C GLY A 101 0.99 28.21 -16.41
N ASP A 102 1.70 29.31 -16.66
CA ASP A 102 3.08 29.25 -17.19
C ASP A 102 4.06 29.10 -16.00
N TRP A 103 3.89 27.99 -15.28
CA TRP A 103 4.52 27.81 -13.98
C TRP A 103 6.02 27.48 -14.08
N VAL A 104 6.45 26.75 -15.11
CA VAL A 104 7.87 26.37 -15.28
C VAL A 104 8.76 27.60 -15.37
N ALA A 105 8.39 28.57 -16.22
CA ALA A 105 9.16 29.80 -16.36
C ALA A 105 9.16 30.63 -15.06
N TRP A 106 8.05 30.65 -14.32
CA TRP A 106 7.99 31.35 -13.03
C TRP A 106 8.85 30.66 -11.96
N CYS A 107 8.79 29.33 -11.87
CA CYS A 107 9.56 28.55 -10.91
C CYS A 107 11.07 28.68 -11.17
N ASN A 108 11.50 28.70 -12.44
CA ASN A 108 12.90 28.92 -12.78
C ASN A 108 13.38 30.31 -12.31
N ASP A 109 12.58 31.36 -12.51
CA ASP A 109 12.90 32.69 -12.02
C ASP A 109 12.90 32.75 -10.49
N PHE A 110 11.90 32.13 -9.84
CA PHE A 110 11.79 32.05 -8.39
C PHE A 110 13.03 31.41 -7.78
N VAL A 111 13.46 30.27 -8.32
CA VAL A 111 14.64 29.56 -7.81
C VAL A 111 15.89 30.43 -7.96
N LYS A 112 16.08 31.08 -9.12
CA LYS A 112 17.20 32.00 -9.33
C LYS A 112 17.20 33.17 -8.35
N GLU A 113 16.05 33.79 -8.15
CA GLU A 113 15.86 34.93 -7.25
C GLU A 113 16.13 34.54 -5.79
N MET A 114 15.59 33.40 -5.34
CA MET A 114 15.78 32.93 -3.96
C MET A 114 17.23 32.51 -3.67
N GLN A 115 17.93 31.88 -4.63
CA GLN A 115 19.35 31.57 -4.50
C GLN A 115 20.21 32.83 -4.34
N GLN A 116 19.88 33.90 -5.07
CA GLN A 116 20.58 35.18 -4.96
C GLN A 116 20.26 35.89 -3.64
N TYR A 117 19.03 35.74 -3.16
CA TYR A 117 18.56 36.36 -1.94
C TYR A 117 19.15 35.71 -0.68
N ASP A 118 19.13 34.38 -0.60
CA ASP A 118 19.75 33.62 0.49
C ASP A 118 20.36 32.30 -0.03
N PRO A 119 21.70 32.27 -0.22
CA PRO A 119 22.40 31.11 -0.76
C PRO A 119 22.63 29.99 0.28
N SER A 120 22.16 30.16 1.53
CA SER A 120 22.39 29.16 2.58
C SER A 120 21.46 27.94 2.52
N LYS A 121 20.45 27.96 1.63
CA LYS A 121 19.50 26.86 1.39
C LYS A 121 19.51 26.42 -0.06
N ILE A 122 18.92 25.25 -0.30
CA ILE A 122 18.61 24.75 -1.64
C ILE A 122 17.13 24.95 -1.99
N TYR A 123 16.84 25.32 -3.24
CA TYR A 123 15.51 25.66 -3.70
C TYR A 123 15.04 24.75 -4.84
N CYS A 124 13.77 24.36 -4.76
CA CYS A 124 13.01 23.69 -5.80
C CYS A 124 11.88 24.60 -6.28
N GLY A 125 11.52 24.51 -7.55
CA GLY A 125 10.42 25.24 -8.17
C GLY A 125 9.10 24.92 -7.50
N ALA A 126 8.53 23.74 -7.76
CA ALA A 126 7.35 23.26 -7.07
C ALA A 126 7.43 21.76 -6.85
N SER A 127 6.82 21.30 -5.77
CA SER A 127 6.58 19.87 -5.55
C SER A 127 5.46 19.40 -6.46
N VAL A 128 5.72 18.42 -7.33
CA VAL A 128 4.78 18.07 -8.41
C VAL A 128 4.60 16.56 -8.63
N GLY A 129 3.37 16.16 -8.92
CA GLY A 129 3.06 14.82 -9.42
C GLY A 129 3.69 14.51 -10.79
N GLY A 130 3.59 13.25 -11.21
CA GLY A 130 4.21 12.78 -12.46
C GLY A 130 3.58 13.32 -13.75
N GLY A 131 2.39 13.93 -13.67
CA GLY A 131 1.70 14.55 -14.81
C GLY A 131 2.19 15.96 -15.15
N TRP A 132 2.93 16.62 -14.26
CA TRP A 132 3.42 17.98 -14.48
C TRP A 132 4.65 18.00 -15.38
N ALA A 133 4.87 19.13 -16.06
CA ALA A 133 6.08 19.39 -16.83
C ALA A 133 7.34 19.28 -15.94
N TRP A 134 8.49 19.12 -16.60
CA TRP A 134 9.79 19.26 -15.96
C TRP A 134 10.19 20.75 -15.91
N ASP A 135 10.83 21.17 -14.84
CA ASP A 135 11.46 22.48 -14.70
C ASP A 135 12.98 22.34 -14.71
N ASP A 136 13.70 23.29 -15.31
CA ASP A 136 15.16 23.18 -15.49
C ASP A 136 15.95 24.04 -14.48
N GLY A 137 15.25 24.84 -13.67
CA GLY A 137 15.85 25.81 -12.76
C GLY A 137 16.11 25.30 -11.34
N SER A 138 15.46 24.21 -10.92
CA SER A 138 15.58 23.72 -9.55
C SER A 138 16.96 23.13 -9.22
N GLN A 139 17.40 23.30 -7.96
CA GLN A 139 18.61 22.63 -7.45
C GLN A 139 18.37 21.16 -7.08
N TYR A 140 17.09 20.81 -6.85
CA TYR A 140 16.60 19.45 -6.64
C TYR A 140 15.11 19.41 -7.04
N HIS A 141 14.57 18.24 -7.37
CA HIS A 141 13.15 18.10 -7.69
C HIS A 141 12.43 17.25 -6.66
N VAL A 142 11.29 17.73 -6.20
CA VAL A 142 10.28 16.87 -5.58
C VAL A 142 9.30 16.48 -6.69
N LYS A 143 9.49 15.30 -7.29
CA LYS A 143 8.75 14.90 -8.50
C LYS A 143 8.22 13.48 -8.45
N GLY A 144 6.97 13.33 -8.90
CA GLY A 144 6.34 12.03 -9.11
C GLY A 144 6.77 11.38 -10.42
N GLY A 145 6.67 10.06 -10.50
CA GLY A 145 7.10 9.27 -11.66
C GLY A 145 7.80 8.00 -11.19
N ALA A 146 9.00 8.18 -10.62
CA ALA A 146 9.83 7.16 -9.98
C ALA A 146 9.28 6.69 -8.62
N ARG A 147 8.02 6.23 -8.59
CA ARG A 147 7.35 5.71 -7.39
C ARG A 147 6.29 4.68 -7.74
N GLY A 148 5.79 3.98 -6.72
CA GLY A 148 4.73 2.99 -6.85
C GLY A 148 5.22 1.58 -7.20
N LEU A 149 4.32 0.63 -7.07
CA LEU A 149 4.51 -0.77 -7.46
C LEU A 149 3.74 -1.04 -8.75
N ASP A 150 4.26 -1.91 -9.60
CA ASP A 150 3.61 -2.33 -10.86
C ASP A 150 2.85 -3.66 -10.71
N TRP A 151 2.52 -4.01 -9.47
CA TRP A 151 1.86 -5.26 -9.13
C TRP A 151 0.39 -5.31 -9.58
N ASP A 152 -0.12 -4.26 -10.21
CA ASP A 152 -1.39 -4.31 -10.96
C ASP A 152 -1.25 -5.09 -12.29
N ARG A 153 -0.01 -5.25 -12.78
CA ARG A 153 0.35 -5.82 -14.08
C ARG A 153 1.31 -7.00 -13.98
N HIS A 154 2.23 -6.98 -13.02
CA HIS A 154 3.21 -8.05 -12.83
C HIS A 154 3.05 -8.71 -11.45
N ALA A 155 3.48 -9.97 -11.33
CA ALA A 155 3.51 -10.61 -10.02
C ALA A 155 4.50 -9.90 -9.08
N PRO A 156 4.29 -9.97 -7.75
CA PRO A 156 5.17 -9.34 -6.80
C PRO A 156 6.61 -9.83 -6.94
N HIS A 157 7.50 -8.86 -7.06
CA HIS A 157 8.95 -9.00 -7.13
C HIS A 157 9.56 -7.79 -6.45
N ALA A 158 10.86 -7.88 -6.16
CA ALA A 158 11.64 -6.85 -5.51
C ALA A 158 13.09 -6.93 -5.97
N ASP A 159 13.35 -7.24 -7.24
CA ASP A 159 14.68 -7.21 -7.88
C ASP A 159 14.90 -6.01 -8.81
N ASP A 160 13.91 -5.13 -8.93
CA ASP A 160 13.89 -3.93 -9.75
C ASP A 160 14.22 -2.63 -8.97
N ASP A 161 14.28 -1.51 -9.70
CA ASP A 161 14.54 -0.16 -9.17
C ASP A 161 13.84 0.93 -10.00
N TYR A 162 14.12 2.21 -9.74
CA TYR A 162 13.59 3.35 -10.51
C TYR A 162 14.65 4.08 -11.34
N TYR A 163 15.84 3.52 -11.55
CA TYR A 163 17.00 4.28 -12.02
C TYR A 163 16.78 4.91 -13.40
N ASP A 164 16.20 4.17 -14.35
CA ASP A 164 15.87 4.70 -15.68
C ASP A 164 14.87 5.87 -15.62
N GLN A 165 13.97 5.86 -14.63
CA GLN A 165 13.00 6.93 -14.41
C GLN A 165 13.63 8.16 -13.76
N LEU A 166 14.83 8.03 -13.16
CA LEU A 166 15.61 9.16 -12.67
C LEU A 166 16.45 9.79 -13.80
N LEU A 167 16.97 8.97 -14.71
CA LEU A 167 17.71 9.43 -15.89
C LEU A 167 16.82 10.21 -16.85
N PHE A 168 15.60 9.71 -17.10
CA PHE A 168 14.63 10.35 -17.97
C PHE A 168 13.25 10.44 -17.28
N PRO A 169 13.08 11.40 -16.37
CA PRO A 169 11.84 11.57 -15.64
C PRO A 169 10.65 11.88 -16.55
N ARG A 170 9.44 11.64 -16.06
CA ARG A 170 8.23 11.94 -16.85
C ARG A 170 8.17 13.42 -17.22
N ASN A 171 7.81 13.66 -18.48
CA ASN A 171 7.77 14.99 -19.12
C ASN A 171 9.11 15.72 -19.19
N TYR A 172 10.22 15.02 -18.99
CA TYR A 172 11.56 15.49 -19.31
C TYR A 172 11.77 15.40 -20.83
N ARG A 173 12.26 16.48 -21.45
CA ARG A 173 12.34 16.62 -22.92
C ARG A 173 13.77 16.65 -23.46
N ASP A 174 14.76 16.66 -22.59
CA ASP A 174 16.16 16.61 -23.01
C ASP A 174 16.53 15.19 -23.45
N SER A 175 17.51 15.12 -24.33
CA SER A 175 18.18 13.89 -24.76
C SER A 175 19.33 13.47 -23.84
N VAL A 176 19.85 14.39 -23.02
CA VAL A 176 20.89 14.11 -22.02
C VAL A 176 20.22 13.66 -20.71
N PRO A 177 20.72 12.62 -20.01
CA PRO A 177 20.14 12.20 -18.75
C PRO A 177 20.14 13.32 -17.69
N ASN A 178 19.06 13.39 -16.92
CA ASN A 178 18.95 14.28 -15.78
C ASN A 178 20.13 14.11 -14.80
N GLN A 179 20.64 15.23 -14.30
CA GLN A 179 21.75 15.29 -13.35
C GLN A 179 21.34 15.93 -12.01
N THR A 180 20.12 16.44 -11.87
CA THR A 180 19.65 17.05 -10.62
C THR A 180 19.05 15.98 -9.70
N PRO A 181 19.26 16.08 -8.37
CA PRO A 181 18.69 15.13 -7.42
C PRO A 181 17.15 15.13 -7.46
N ILE A 182 16.56 13.95 -7.34
CA ILE A 182 15.10 13.79 -7.25
C ILE A 182 14.74 13.19 -5.89
N ILE A 183 13.71 13.75 -5.25
CA ILE A 183 13.02 13.19 -4.09
C ILE A 183 11.63 12.76 -4.56
N ALA A 184 11.21 11.54 -4.23
CA ALA A 184 9.91 11.01 -4.63
C ALA A 184 8.78 11.88 -4.06
N HIS A 185 7.96 12.48 -4.94
CA HIS A 185 6.76 13.21 -4.53
C HIS A 185 5.66 12.24 -4.09
N GLU A 186 5.27 12.32 -2.82
CA GLU A 186 4.09 11.63 -2.28
C GLU A 186 4.11 10.12 -2.55
N GLN A 187 5.23 9.48 -2.21
CA GLN A 187 5.42 8.04 -2.29
C GLN A 187 4.38 7.29 -1.45
N GLY A 188 3.91 6.15 -1.97
CA GLY A 188 2.80 5.39 -1.39
C GLY A 188 1.43 5.93 -1.78
N GLN A 189 0.63 6.28 -0.77
CA GLN A 189 -0.81 6.57 -0.85
C GLN A 189 -1.70 5.32 -0.94
N TRP A 190 -1.21 4.21 -0.40
CA TRP A 190 -1.96 2.96 -0.25
C TRP A 190 -2.95 3.11 0.91
N CYS A 191 -4.25 2.91 0.68
CA CYS A 191 -5.24 3.06 1.74
C CYS A 191 -5.50 1.77 2.52
N ALA A 192 -5.70 1.92 3.83
CA ALA A 192 -6.30 0.90 4.69
C ALA A 192 -7.77 1.25 4.99
N PHE A 193 -8.54 0.26 5.44
CA PHE A 193 -9.90 0.44 5.92
C PHE A 193 -9.92 1.35 7.18
N PRO A 194 -10.99 2.13 7.43
CA PRO A 194 -11.04 3.07 8.56
C PRO A 194 -10.83 2.42 9.94
N ASP A 195 -10.04 3.07 10.80
CA ASP A 195 -10.04 2.78 12.24
C ASP A 195 -11.24 3.45 12.90
N LEU A 196 -12.39 2.76 12.94
CA LEU A 196 -13.61 3.33 13.52
C LEU A 196 -13.47 3.66 15.02
N LYS A 197 -12.46 3.11 15.73
CA LYS A 197 -12.18 3.47 17.13
C LYS A 197 -11.61 4.89 17.26
N GLU A 198 -11.12 5.48 16.16
CA GLU A 198 -10.62 6.85 16.09
C GLU A 198 -11.70 7.88 16.46
N MET A 199 -12.98 7.60 16.20
CA MET A 199 -14.09 8.52 16.46
C MET A 199 -14.10 9.06 17.90
N GLY A 200 -13.76 8.22 18.88
CA GLY A 200 -13.73 8.62 20.30
C GLY A 200 -12.58 9.55 20.67
N GLN A 201 -11.62 9.77 19.77
CA GLN A 201 -10.45 10.64 19.99
C GLN A 201 -10.75 12.11 19.65
N TYR A 202 -11.83 12.38 18.92
CA TYR A 202 -12.27 13.71 18.56
C TYR A 202 -13.00 14.41 19.71
N THR A 203 -12.25 15.01 20.63
CA THR A 203 -12.78 15.66 21.83
C THR A 203 -12.79 17.20 21.74
N GLY A 204 -12.38 17.79 20.62
CA GLY A 204 -12.29 19.25 20.46
C GLY A 204 -13.33 19.83 19.51
N ALA A 205 -12.90 20.80 18.70
CA ALA A 205 -13.79 21.51 17.78
C ALA A 205 -14.24 20.68 16.57
N TYR A 206 -13.47 19.67 16.15
CA TYR A 206 -13.83 18.82 15.02
C TYR A 206 -14.56 17.55 15.48
N LYS A 207 -15.33 16.96 14.56
CA LYS A 207 -16.03 15.68 14.75
C LYS A 207 -15.80 14.79 13.52
N ALA A 208 -15.59 13.50 13.74
CA ALA A 208 -15.40 12.50 12.68
C ALA A 208 -16.72 12.06 12.02
N LYS A 209 -17.52 13.01 11.49
CA LYS A 209 -18.82 12.72 10.88
C LYS A 209 -18.74 11.80 9.65
N ASN A 210 -17.63 11.89 8.92
CA ASN A 210 -17.26 10.93 7.89
C ASN A 210 -17.20 9.49 8.41
N PHE A 211 -16.55 9.25 9.57
CA PHE A 211 -16.42 7.90 10.14
C PHE A 211 -17.75 7.38 10.70
N GLU A 212 -18.62 8.25 11.21
CA GLU A 212 -19.99 7.87 11.57
C GLU A 212 -20.74 7.30 10.35
N ILE A 213 -20.66 7.98 9.19
CA ILE A 213 -21.26 7.50 7.94
C ILE A 213 -20.65 6.17 7.49
N PHE A 214 -19.32 6.03 7.55
CA PHE A 214 -18.66 4.79 7.15
C PHE A 214 -19.04 3.62 8.08
N SER A 215 -19.18 3.90 9.38
CA SER A 215 -19.68 2.94 10.37
C SER A 215 -21.11 2.51 10.05
N ASP A 216 -22.02 3.46 9.82
CA ASP A 216 -23.42 3.16 9.52
C ASP A 216 -23.54 2.32 8.23
N LEU A 217 -22.84 2.70 7.15
CA LEU A 217 -22.81 1.92 5.91
C LEU A 217 -22.31 0.49 6.12
N LEU A 218 -21.29 0.30 6.96
CA LEU A 218 -20.76 -1.03 7.26
C LEU A 218 -21.77 -1.87 8.06
N HIS A 219 -22.46 -1.28 9.04
CA HIS A 219 -23.49 -1.95 9.83
C HIS A 219 -24.74 -2.28 9.01
N ASP A 220 -25.17 -1.37 8.13
CA ASP A 220 -26.33 -1.56 7.27
C ASP A 220 -26.14 -2.75 6.32
N ASN A 221 -24.91 -2.93 5.82
CA ASN A 221 -24.51 -4.08 5.01
C ASN A 221 -24.14 -5.33 5.85
N GLY A 222 -24.38 -5.31 7.16
CA GLY A 222 -24.23 -6.46 8.05
C GLY A 222 -22.78 -6.84 8.35
N MET A 223 -21.84 -5.89 8.23
CA MET A 223 -20.40 -6.12 8.41
C MET A 223 -19.81 -5.34 9.59
N GLY A 224 -20.62 -4.78 10.48
CA GLY A 224 -20.14 -3.97 11.62
C GLY A 224 -19.08 -4.69 12.47
N GLU A 225 -19.28 -5.98 12.76
CA GLU A 225 -18.33 -6.81 13.51
C GLU A 225 -17.03 -7.13 12.75
N GLN A 226 -16.96 -6.83 11.44
CA GLN A 226 -15.76 -7.02 10.62
C GLN A 226 -14.83 -5.80 10.65
N ALA A 227 -15.23 -4.67 11.23
CA ALA A 227 -14.48 -3.41 11.15
C ALA A 227 -12.99 -3.57 11.54
N GLU A 228 -12.70 -4.21 12.68
CA GLU A 228 -11.33 -4.40 13.15
C GLU A 228 -10.55 -5.41 12.30
N LYS A 229 -11.22 -6.47 11.82
CA LYS A 229 -10.62 -7.45 10.90
C LYS A 229 -10.26 -6.81 9.56
N PHE A 230 -11.14 -5.95 9.04
CA PHE A 230 -10.90 -5.21 7.80
C PHE A 230 -9.77 -4.20 7.95
N LEU A 231 -9.74 -3.45 9.06
CA LEU A 231 -8.63 -2.56 9.40
C LEU A 231 -7.30 -3.32 9.43
N HIS A 232 -7.24 -4.45 10.15
CA HIS A 232 -6.01 -5.23 10.25
C HIS A 232 -5.60 -5.80 8.89
N ALA A 233 -6.49 -6.49 8.18
CA ALA A 233 -6.17 -7.14 6.92
C ALA A 233 -5.73 -6.16 5.82
N SER A 234 -6.44 -5.04 5.65
CA SER A 234 -6.05 -3.98 4.72
C SER A 234 -4.80 -3.23 5.17
N GLY A 235 -4.62 -3.02 6.48
CA GLY A 235 -3.43 -2.39 7.05
C GLY A 235 -2.15 -3.20 6.84
N ARG A 236 -2.22 -4.53 6.95
CA ARG A 236 -1.08 -5.41 6.65
C ARG A 236 -0.66 -5.32 5.18
N LEU A 237 -1.61 -5.24 4.26
CA LEU A 237 -1.34 -5.02 2.84
C LEU A 237 -0.77 -3.62 2.57
N GLN A 238 -1.29 -2.58 3.23
CA GLN A 238 -0.77 -1.21 3.15
C GLN A 238 0.71 -1.18 3.54
N VAL A 239 1.07 -1.76 4.69
CA VAL A 239 2.44 -1.79 5.20
C VAL A 239 3.36 -2.60 4.27
N LEU A 240 2.87 -3.72 3.73
CA LEU A 240 3.58 -4.50 2.72
C LEU A 240 3.91 -3.64 1.48
N ALA A 241 2.93 -2.90 0.96
CA ALA A 241 3.14 -2.03 -0.20
C ALA A 241 4.16 -0.92 0.10
N TYR A 242 4.06 -0.26 1.26
CA TYR A 242 5.06 0.72 1.69
C TYR A 242 6.46 0.12 1.81
N LYS A 243 6.58 -1.07 2.41
CA LYS A 243 7.85 -1.78 2.55
C LYS A 243 8.56 -1.93 1.20
N TYR A 244 7.90 -2.56 0.23
CA TYR A 244 8.54 -2.85 -1.05
C TYR A 244 8.79 -1.59 -1.90
N GLU A 245 7.93 -0.57 -1.80
CA GLU A 245 8.17 0.71 -2.47
C GLU A 245 9.36 1.47 -1.87
N MET A 246 9.52 1.44 -0.54
CA MET A 246 10.67 2.02 0.15
C MET A 246 11.96 1.25 -0.14
N GLU A 247 11.95 -0.08 -0.08
CA GLU A 247 13.10 -0.91 -0.43
C GLU A 247 13.57 -0.63 -1.86
N ARG A 248 12.63 -0.49 -2.80
CA ARG A 248 12.92 -0.13 -4.19
C ARG A 248 13.55 1.27 -4.30
N ASN A 249 13.06 2.25 -3.55
CA ASN A 249 13.67 3.59 -3.49
C ASN A 249 15.10 3.54 -2.92
N LEU A 250 15.30 2.86 -1.79
CA LEU A 250 16.61 2.75 -1.12
C LEU A 250 17.63 2.01 -1.98
N ARG A 251 17.18 1.05 -2.79
CA ARG A 251 18.00 0.35 -3.78
C ARG A 251 18.35 1.20 -4.99
N THR A 252 17.48 2.12 -5.38
CA THR A 252 17.70 2.91 -6.59
C THR A 252 18.94 3.78 -6.40
N ARG A 253 19.94 3.56 -7.25
CA ARG A 253 21.18 4.34 -7.28
C ARG A 253 20.86 5.81 -7.50
N ASP A 254 21.56 6.70 -6.80
CA ASP A 254 21.43 8.16 -6.90
C ASP A 254 20.04 8.74 -6.55
N TYR A 255 19.06 7.92 -6.15
CA TYR A 255 17.78 8.44 -5.67
C TYR A 255 17.98 9.15 -4.32
N ALA A 256 17.69 10.45 -4.24
CA ALA A 256 17.95 11.27 -3.06
C ALA A 256 17.02 10.98 -1.88
N GLY A 257 15.86 10.36 -2.12
CA GLY A 257 14.95 9.91 -1.06
C GLY A 257 13.49 9.94 -1.49
N PHE A 258 12.60 10.02 -0.51
CA PHE A 258 11.16 10.01 -0.71
C PHE A 258 10.44 10.92 0.29
N GLN A 259 9.23 11.34 -0.08
CA GLN A 259 8.28 12.02 0.79
C GLN A 259 6.98 11.25 0.77
N LEU A 260 6.51 10.80 1.92
CA LEU A 260 5.24 10.08 2.02
C LEU A 260 4.07 11.07 1.97
N LEU A 261 2.96 10.64 1.38
CA LEU A 261 1.63 11.23 1.64
C LEU A 261 0.76 10.16 2.28
N SER A 262 0.73 10.04 3.60
CA SER A 262 1.59 10.67 4.61
C SER A 262 1.87 9.61 5.69
N LEU A 263 2.68 9.92 6.72
CA LEU A 263 2.86 8.96 7.82
C LEU A 263 1.58 8.80 8.67
N ASN A 264 0.78 9.87 8.75
CA ASN A 264 -0.55 9.87 9.35
C ASN A 264 -1.66 9.98 8.29
N ASP A 265 -2.88 9.58 8.64
CA ASP A 265 -4.06 9.76 7.81
C ASP A 265 -4.37 11.25 7.58
N TYR A 266 -4.87 11.55 6.38
CA TYR A 266 -5.21 12.90 5.94
C TYR A 266 -6.73 13.07 5.87
N SER A 267 -7.28 13.93 6.72
CA SER A 267 -8.74 14.11 6.84
C SER A 267 -9.36 15.00 5.76
N GLY A 268 -8.56 15.69 4.94
CA GLY A 268 -9.04 16.56 3.86
C GLY A 268 -9.51 15.77 2.63
N GLN A 269 -10.08 16.47 1.64
CA GLN A 269 -10.42 15.95 0.30
C GLN A 269 -11.20 14.62 0.30
N GLY A 270 -12.17 14.50 1.22
CA GLY A 270 -13.02 13.32 1.30
C GLY A 270 -12.48 12.16 2.15
N THR A 271 -11.42 12.37 2.95
CA THR A 271 -10.75 11.39 3.85
C THR A 271 -9.82 10.42 3.13
N ALA A 272 -8.52 10.63 3.25
CA ALA A 272 -7.49 9.74 2.72
C ALA A 272 -6.81 8.94 3.84
N LEU A 273 -7.10 7.64 3.89
CA LEU A 273 -6.62 6.71 4.93
C LEU A 273 -5.28 6.07 4.55
N VAL A 274 -4.33 6.92 4.17
CA VAL A 274 -3.03 6.55 3.59
C VAL A 274 -1.96 6.26 4.63
N GLY A 275 -2.13 6.71 5.87
CA GLY A 275 -1.13 6.59 6.92
C GLY A 275 -1.26 5.27 7.71
N PRO A 276 -0.13 4.67 8.13
CA PRO A 276 -0.14 3.67 9.20
C PRO A 276 -0.52 4.27 10.57
N LEU A 277 -0.41 5.59 10.72
CA LEU A 277 -0.91 6.33 11.88
C LEU A 277 -2.24 7.02 11.57
N ASN A 278 -3.07 7.17 12.58
CA ASN A 278 -4.28 7.99 12.47
C ASN A 278 -3.96 9.50 12.49
N VAL A 279 -4.96 10.36 12.30
CA VAL A 279 -4.77 11.83 12.27
C VAL A 279 -4.18 12.41 13.57
N HIS A 280 -4.31 11.67 14.67
CA HIS A 280 -3.79 12.02 16.00
C HIS A 280 -2.39 11.44 16.27
N TRP A 281 -1.69 10.94 15.24
CA TRP A 281 -0.35 10.36 15.32
C TRP A 281 -0.26 9.10 16.19
N ARG A 282 -1.37 8.36 16.31
CA ARG A 282 -1.44 7.08 17.03
C ARG A 282 -1.44 5.91 16.07
N GLU A 283 -0.83 4.81 16.50
CA GLU A 283 -0.82 3.56 15.75
C GLU A 283 -2.23 2.98 15.66
N LYS A 284 -2.58 2.45 14.47
CA LYS A 284 -3.90 1.87 14.17
C LYS A 284 -4.00 0.38 14.53
N GLY A 285 -2.92 -0.22 15.04
CA GLY A 285 -2.90 -1.57 15.61
C GLY A 285 -2.41 -2.70 14.69
N TYR A 286 -1.96 -2.42 13.46
CA TYR A 286 -1.43 -3.43 12.53
C TYR A 286 0.06 -3.27 12.20
N THR A 287 0.72 -2.23 12.70
CA THR A 287 2.16 -2.02 12.57
C THR A 287 2.66 -1.07 13.65
N THR A 288 3.89 -1.29 14.09
CA THR A 288 4.61 -0.45 15.05
C THR A 288 5.77 0.28 14.37
N ALA A 289 6.27 1.33 15.02
CA ALA A 289 7.51 1.99 14.61
C ALA A 289 8.71 1.02 14.49
N GLN A 290 8.81 0.02 15.38
CA GLN A 290 9.88 -0.97 15.38
C GLN A 290 9.83 -1.86 14.13
N GLU A 291 8.64 -2.34 13.76
CA GLU A 291 8.45 -3.16 12.56
C GLU A 291 8.70 -2.34 11.28
N TRP A 292 8.22 -1.09 11.24
CA TRP A 292 8.45 -0.18 10.11
C TRP A 292 9.93 0.11 9.88
N ARG A 293 10.70 0.27 10.96
CA ARG A 293 12.14 0.54 10.90
C ARG A 293 12.98 -0.61 10.33
N THR A 294 12.41 -1.79 10.13
CA THR A 294 13.12 -2.88 9.43
C THR A 294 13.38 -2.57 7.96
N PHE A 295 12.56 -1.71 7.34
CA PHE A 295 12.69 -1.31 5.94
C PHE A 295 12.83 0.21 5.74
N CYS A 296 12.60 1.02 6.78
CA CYS A 296 12.78 2.47 6.77
C CYS A 296 13.72 2.88 7.91
N SER A 297 15.03 2.84 7.68
CA SER A 297 16.05 3.18 8.68
C SER A 297 17.34 3.65 7.99
N SER A 298 18.32 4.09 8.78
CA SER A 298 19.64 4.51 8.27
C SER A 298 20.46 3.35 7.70
N VAL A 299 20.20 2.11 8.14
CA VAL A 299 20.86 0.91 7.64
C VAL A 299 19.79 -0.12 7.32
N VAL A 300 19.71 -0.57 6.07
CA VAL A 300 18.65 -1.48 5.60
C VAL A 300 19.23 -2.54 4.67
N PRO A 301 19.18 -3.83 5.05
CA PRO A 301 19.44 -4.95 4.13
C PRO A 301 18.32 -5.08 3.09
N LEU A 302 18.67 -5.30 1.82
CA LEU A 302 17.78 -5.29 0.68
C LEU A 302 17.99 -6.56 -0.17
N ALA A 303 17.11 -7.55 -0.03
CA ALA A 303 17.15 -8.77 -0.84
C ALA A 303 16.44 -8.57 -2.19
N LYS A 304 17.06 -9.02 -3.28
CA LYS A 304 16.60 -8.84 -4.66
C LYS A 304 15.71 -9.99 -5.12
N TRP A 305 14.49 -10.08 -4.59
CA TRP A 305 13.59 -11.19 -4.88
C TRP A 305 13.01 -11.12 -6.29
N PRO A 306 13.31 -12.06 -7.22
CA PRO A 306 12.66 -12.08 -8.53
C PRO A 306 11.22 -12.59 -8.47
N ARG A 307 10.88 -13.31 -7.39
CA ARG A 307 9.55 -13.83 -7.06
C ARG A 307 9.50 -14.22 -5.59
N PHE A 308 8.30 -14.36 -5.06
CA PHE A 308 8.05 -14.85 -3.69
C PHE A 308 7.44 -16.25 -3.65
N ILE A 309 7.15 -16.84 -4.79
CA ILE A 309 6.49 -18.14 -4.93
C ILE A 309 7.46 -19.12 -5.58
N TYR A 310 7.65 -20.27 -4.94
CA TYR A 310 8.57 -21.31 -5.36
C TYR A 310 7.91 -22.69 -5.27
N ARG A 311 8.42 -23.62 -6.06
CA ARG A 311 8.19 -25.05 -5.95
C ARG A 311 9.27 -25.69 -5.09
N SER A 312 8.96 -26.83 -4.49
CA SER A 312 9.91 -27.58 -3.66
C SER A 312 11.07 -28.20 -4.45
N ASP A 313 11.01 -28.27 -5.78
CA ASP A 313 12.12 -28.70 -6.66
C ASP A 313 13.03 -27.55 -7.11
N GLU A 314 12.79 -26.33 -6.61
CA GLU A 314 13.61 -25.16 -6.90
C GLU A 314 14.61 -24.84 -5.78
N ARG A 315 15.43 -23.82 -6.01
CA ARG A 315 16.37 -23.27 -5.02
C ARG A 315 16.16 -21.78 -4.84
N LEU A 316 16.43 -21.30 -3.63
CA LEU A 316 16.67 -19.89 -3.39
C LEU A 316 18.09 -19.55 -3.87
N ASP A 317 18.21 -18.46 -4.62
CA ASP A 317 19.48 -17.86 -5.01
C ASP A 317 19.22 -16.36 -5.20
N VAL A 318 19.26 -15.62 -4.10
CA VAL A 318 18.76 -14.25 -4.03
C VAL A 318 19.86 -13.30 -3.59
N PRO A 319 20.32 -12.40 -4.47
CA PRO A 319 21.31 -11.40 -4.10
C PRO A 319 20.79 -10.49 -2.99
N VAL A 320 21.69 -10.05 -2.12
CA VAL A 320 21.42 -9.11 -1.04
C VAL A 320 22.38 -7.94 -1.15
N GLU A 321 21.81 -6.73 -1.07
CA GLU A 321 22.52 -5.47 -1.02
C GLU A 321 22.27 -4.76 0.33
N LEU A 322 23.06 -3.75 0.65
CA LEU A 322 22.88 -2.91 1.83
C LEU A 322 22.76 -1.43 1.43
N TYR A 323 21.78 -0.77 2.03
CA TYR A 323 21.73 0.67 2.17
C TYR A 323 22.37 1.06 3.52
N ASN A 324 23.41 1.89 3.50
CA ASN A 324 24.04 2.43 4.70
C ASN A 324 24.17 3.96 4.61
N ALA A 325 23.25 4.67 5.24
CA ALA A 325 23.26 6.10 5.48
C ALA A 325 23.52 6.45 6.96
N SER A 326 24.16 5.55 7.73
CA SER A 326 24.66 5.89 9.06
C SER A 326 25.83 6.89 8.99
N ASP A 327 26.32 7.31 10.16
CA ASP A 327 27.39 8.29 10.30
C ASP A 327 28.77 7.79 9.85
N GLY A 328 28.93 6.49 9.58
CA GLY A 328 30.23 5.92 9.19
C GLY A 328 30.19 4.54 8.54
N VAL A 329 31.39 3.97 8.44
CA VAL A 329 31.61 2.58 8.02
C VAL A 329 31.25 1.66 9.19
N ILE A 330 30.44 0.63 8.95
CA ILE A 330 30.21 -0.44 9.94
C ILE A 330 31.42 -1.37 9.86
N LYS A 331 32.16 -1.53 10.96
CA LYS A 331 33.46 -2.20 11.00
C LYS A 331 33.34 -3.69 11.29
N ASP A 332 34.12 -4.50 10.58
CA ASP A 332 34.17 -5.97 10.75
C ASP A 332 32.78 -6.61 10.92
N ALA A 333 31.82 -6.16 10.10
CA ALA A 333 30.44 -6.57 10.23
C ALA A 333 30.29 -8.02 9.73
N THR A 334 29.52 -8.82 10.47
CA THR A 334 29.06 -10.14 10.01
C THR A 334 27.64 -10.03 9.50
N CYS A 335 27.44 -10.31 8.20
CA CYS A 335 26.12 -10.36 7.60
C CYS A 335 25.67 -11.82 7.45
N ARG A 336 24.51 -12.17 7.99
CA ARG A 336 23.97 -13.53 7.98
C ARG A 336 22.51 -13.55 7.60
N TYR A 337 22.03 -14.71 7.16
CA TYR A 337 20.62 -14.95 6.92
C TYR A 337 20.13 -16.20 7.63
N ARG A 338 18.84 -16.21 7.96
CA ARG A 338 18.10 -17.35 8.52
C ARG A 338 16.83 -17.56 7.70
N VAL A 339 16.56 -18.80 7.32
CA VAL A 339 15.28 -19.22 6.72
C VAL A 339 14.55 -20.05 7.76
N VAL A 340 13.35 -19.61 8.13
CA VAL A 340 12.55 -20.19 9.22
C VAL A 340 11.17 -20.55 8.70
N GLY A 341 10.75 -21.80 8.93
CA GLY A 341 9.36 -22.25 8.81
C GLY A 341 9.00 -23.10 10.03
N ASP A 342 7.79 -23.67 10.07
CA ASP A 342 7.26 -24.40 11.24
C ASP A 342 8.21 -25.44 11.84
N ARG A 343 8.90 -26.19 10.97
CA ARG A 343 9.88 -27.23 11.35
C ARG A 343 11.23 -27.07 10.65
N LEU A 344 11.42 -25.96 9.96
CA LEU A 344 12.61 -25.70 9.16
C LEU A 344 13.39 -24.55 9.78
N ARG A 345 14.69 -24.78 9.99
CA ARG A 345 15.65 -23.73 10.31
C ARG A 345 16.91 -23.96 9.51
N PHE A 346 17.23 -22.99 8.67
CA PHE A 346 18.46 -22.97 7.86
C PHE A 346 19.16 -21.63 8.09
N GLU A 347 20.49 -21.64 8.18
CA GLU A 347 21.29 -20.45 8.41
C GLU A 347 22.46 -20.41 7.44
N GLY A 348 22.81 -19.21 7.00
CA GLY A 348 23.97 -18.98 6.14
C GLY A 348 24.61 -17.63 6.41
N ARG A 349 25.84 -17.46 5.93
CA ARG A 349 26.59 -16.20 6.01
C ARG A 349 26.66 -15.57 4.61
N LEU A 350 26.40 -14.27 4.53
CA LEU A 350 26.48 -13.49 3.31
C LEU A 350 27.92 -12.98 3.13
N CYS A 351 28.41 -12.19 4.08
CA CYS A 351 29.77 -11.65 4.07
C CYS A 351 30.31 -11.39 5.48
N GLN A 352 31.61 -11.09 5.55
CA GLN A 352 32.27 -10.54 6.72
C GLN A 352 33.24 -9.43 6.29
N GLY A 353 33.19 -8.27 6.93
CA GLY A 353 34.12 -7.16 6.69
C GLY A 353 33.50 -5.78 6.88
N ASP A 354 34.24 -4.75 6.49
CA ASP A 354 33.81 -3.36 6.58
C ASP A 354 32.71 -3.03 5.55
N LEU A 355 31.62 -2.42 6.01
CA LEU A 355 30.50 -1.99 5.16
C LEU A 355 30.52 -0.46 5.05
N PRO A 356 30.88 0.11 3.88
CA PRO A 356 31.00 1.56 3.72
C PRO A 356 29.65 2.27 3.80
N ARG A 357 29.66 3.61 3.82
CA ARG A 357 28.44 4.40 3.57
C ARG A 357 28.08 4.35 2.09
N GLY A 358 26.79 4.31 1.78
CA GLY A 358 26.28 4.37 0.41
C GLY A 358 25.10 3.45 0.17
N LYS A 359 24.74 3.33 -1.11
CA LYS A 359 23.73 2.41 -1.63
C LYS A 359 24.41 1.23 -2.34
N ASN A 360 23.64 0.18 -2.60
CA ASN A 360 24.05 -0.95 -3.45
C ASN A 360 25.31 -1.70 -2.98
N ILE A 361 25.58 -1.75 -1.68
CA ILE A 361 26.73 -2.46 -1.12
C ILE A 361 26.42 -3.96 -1.15
N ALA A 362 27.13 -4.74 -1.96
CA ALA A 362 26.87 -6.17 -2.09
C ALA A 362 27.21 -6.94 -0.79
N LEU A 363 26.26 -7.73 -0.30
CA LEU A 363 26.46 -8.61 0.85
C LEU A 363 26.68 -10.07 0.45
N GLY A 364 26.20 -10.51 -0.72
CA GLY A 364 26.25 -11.90 -1.17
C GLY A 364 24.85 -12.43 -1.51
N ASN A 365 24.68 -13.76 -1.54
CA ASN A 365 23.42 -14.38 -1.92
C ASN A 365 22.85 -15.27 -0.82
N ILE A 366 21.53 -15.24 -0.64
CA ILE A 366 20.78 -16.25 0.10
C ILE A 366 20.66 -17.49 -0.77
N GLN A 367 21.17 -18.63 -0.31
CA GLN A 367 21.22 -19.86 -1.08
C GLN A 367 20.69 -21.04 -0.28
N MET A 368 19.64 -21.69 -0.78
CA MET A 368 19.03 -22.83 -0.09
C MET A 368 18.27 -23.71 -1.08
N ASP A 369 18.47 -25.02 -1.00
CA ASP A 369 17.66 -26.01 -1.71
C ASP A 369 16.31 -26.20 -1.00
N LEU A 370 15.21 -26.16 -1.74
CA LEU A 370 13.85 -26.27 -1.20
C LEU A 370 13.32 -27.71 -1.17
N ALA A 371 14.11 -28.70 -1.61
CA ALA A 371 13.70 -30.11 -1.66
C ALA A 371 13.33 -30.68 -0.28
N SER A 372 13.80 -30.08 0.81
CA SER A 372 13.43 -30.44 2.18
C SER A 372 12.00 -30.02 2.57
N VAL A 373 11.40 -29.08 1.84
CA VAL A 373 10.04 -28.58 2.10
C VAL A 373 9.04 -29.49 1.39
N LYS A 374 8.44 -30.43 2.14
CA LYS A 374 7.55 -31.47 1.59
C LYS A 374 6.08 -31.09 1.58
N THR A 375 5.67 -30.16 2.43
CA THR A 375 4.30 -29.66 2.51
C THR A 375 4.29 -28.18 2.14
N PRO A 376 3.15 -27.65 1.65
CA PRO A 376 2.99 -26.21 1.45
C PRO A 376 3.41 -25.44 2.70
N ALA A 377 4.28 -24.43 2.53
CA ALA A 377 4.82 -23.67 3.65
C ALA A 377 5.05 -22.20 3.29
N CYS A 378 4.88 -21.32 4.27
CA CYS A 378 5.44 -19.97 4.25
C CYS A 378 6.76 -19.99 5.04
N LEU A 379 7.84 -19.53 4.41
CA LEU A 379 9.16 -19.42 5.01
C LEU A 379 9.48 -17.94 5.22
N LYS A 380 9.86 -17.59 6.45
CA LYS A 380 10.39 -16.27 6.79
C LYS A 380 11.91 -16.26 6.61
N VAL A 381 12.39 -15.38 5.74
CA VAL A 381 13.81 -15.17 5.45
C VAL A 381 14.26 -13.88 6.13
N VAL A 382 15.15 -13.97 7.11
CA VAL A 382 15.66 -12.84 7.88
C VAL A 382 17.12 -12.60 7.53
N VAL A 383 17.49 -11.37 7.21
CA VAL A 383 18.89 -10.94 7.05
C VAL A 383 19.25 -10.02 8.21
N GLU A 384 20.41 -10.25 8.82
CA GLU A 384 20.95 -9.45 9.93
C GLU A 384 22.36 -8.94 9.59
N VAL A 385 22.63 -7.68 9.95
CA VAL A 385 23.95 -7.05 9.93
C VAL A 385 24.38 -6.85 11.37
N VAL A 386 25.50 -7.46 11.76
CA VAL A 386 26.00 -7.47 13.14
C VAL A 386 27.40 -6.86 13.18
N GLU A 387 27.63 -5.91 14.09
CA GLU A 387 28.96 -5.36 14.41
C GLU A 387 29.31 -5.74 15.85
N GLY A 388 30.35 -6.57 16.02
CA GLY A 388 30.63 -7.20 17.31
C GLY A 388 29.46 -8.08 17.76
N ASP A 389 28.82 -7.71 18.87
CA ASP A 389 27.63 -8.40 19.42
C ASP A 389 26.31 -7.63 19.17
N GLU A 390 26.36 -6.48 18.49
CA GLU A 390 25.20 -5.61 18.27
C GLU A 390 24.58 -5.83 16.88
N VAL A 391 23.27 -6.10 16.83
CA VAL A 391 22.52 -6.10 15.57
C VAL A 391 22.28 -4.66 15.14
N LYS A 392 23.00 -4.21 14.11
CA LYS A 392 22.89 -2.85 13.57
C LYS A 392 21.66 -2.68 12.70
N ALA A 393 21.28 -3.72 11.97
CA ALA A 393 20.09 -3.73 11.13
C ALA A 393 19.61 -5.15 10.87
N HIS A 394 18.32 -5.26 10.61
CA HIS A 394 17.74 -6.47 10.05
C HIS A 394 16.61 -6.13 9.10
N ASN A 395 16.30 -7.06 8.20
CA ASN A 395 15.10 -7.02 7.38
C ASN A 395 14.64 -8.45 7.11
N ASP A 396 13.37 -8.63 6.76
CA ASP A 396 12.78 -9.95 6.54
C ASP A 396 11.78 -10.01 5.39
N TRP A 397 11.64 -11.18 4.78
CA TRP A 397 10.71 -11.43 3.68
C TRP A 397 10.06 -12.78 3.84
N ASN A 398 8.81 -12.90 3.42
CA ASN A 398 8.12 -14.18 3.36
C ASN A 398 8.18 -14.73 1.94
N VAL A 399 8.45 -16.03 1.82
CA VAL A 399 8.37 -16.78 0.56
C VAL A 399 7.52 -18.02 0.74
N TRP A 400 6.73 -18.37 -0.26
CA TRP A 400 5.86 -19.53 -0.23
C TRP A 400 6.45 -20.63 -1.09
N VAL A 401 6.48 -21.82 -0.52
CA VAL A 401 6.98 -23.02 -1.18
C VAL A 401 5.84 -24.02 -1.28
N TYR A 402 5.52 -24.43 -2.49
CA TYR A 402 4.48 -25.43 -2.77
C TYR A 402 5.14 -26.73 -3.30
N PRO A 403 4.57 -27.91 -3.01
CA PRO A 403 5.09 -29.16 -3.54
C PRO A 403 5.18 -29.13 -5.08
N ALA A 404 6.29 -29.61 -5.63
CA ALA A 404 6.46 -29.75 -7.08
C ALA A 404 5.33 -30.58 -7.71
N GLU A 405 4.95 -31.66 -7.02
CA GLU A 405 3.87 -32.59 -7.37
C GLU A 405 2.89 -32.72 -6.20
N LEU A 406 1.61 -32.89 -6.53
CA LEU A 406 0.54 -33.13 -5.56
C LEU A 406 0.08 -34.58 -5.66
N HIS A 407 -0.38 -35.13 -4.54
CA HIS A 407 -1.02 -36.43 -4.54
C HIS A 407 -2.33 -36.36 -5.37
N PRO A 408 -2.55 -37.30 -6.31
CA PRO A 408 -3.80 -37.37 -7.06
C PRO A 408 -5.02 -37.42 -6.12
N GLN A 409 -6.06 -36.66 -6.45
CA GLN A 409 -7.33 -36.65 -5.72
C GLN A 409 -8.40 -37.35 -6.55
N ASP A 410 -9.26 -38.12 -5.89
CA ASP A 410 -10.44 -38.68 -6.52
C ASP A 410 -11.53 -37.60 -6.61
N GLU A 411 -11.70 -37.03 -7.81
CA GLU A 411 -12.70 -36.00 -8.07
C GLU A 411 -14.07 -36.59 -8.43
N SER A 412 -14.23 -37.92 -8.49
CA SER A 412 -15.46 -38.56 -9.00
C SER A 412 -16.71 -38.26 -8.17
N ARG A 413 -16.55 -37.85 -6.91
CA ARG A 413 -17.63 -37.51 -5.97
C ARG A 413 -18.05 -36.05 -6.00
N ILE A 414 -17.33 -35.20 -6.73
CA ILE A 414 -17.57 -33.77 -6.81
C ILE A 414 -17.82 -33.41 -8.27
N TYR A 415 -18.99 -32.85 -8.57
CA TYR A 415 -19.22 -32.28 -9.89
C TYR A 415 -18.58 -30.90 -9.97
N ILE A 416 -17.56 -30.75 -10.83
CA ILE A 416 -16.86 -29.48 -11.05
C ILE A 416 -17.37 -28.85 -12.33
N THR A 417 -17.81 -27.59 -12.26
CA THR A 417 -18.31 -26.81 -13.40
C THR A 417 -17.97 -25.33 -13.23
N ASP A 418 -18.17 -24.51 -14.26
CA ASP A 418 -17.92 -23.05 -14.23
C ASP A 418 -19.19 -22.21 -14.00
N SER A 419 -20.35 -22.86 -13.91
CA SER A 419 -21.66 -22.21 -13.81
C SER A 419 -22.69 -23.10 -13.12
N LEU A 420 -23.88 -22.57 -12.81
CA LEU A 420 -25.01 -23.37 -12.33
C LEU A 420 -25.80 -23.96 -13.51
N ASP A 421 -25.13 -24.84 -14.26
CA ASP A 421 -25.75 -25.57 -15.37
C ASP A 421 -26.82 -26.58 -14.88
N ASP A 422 -27.63 -27.12 -15.81
CA ASP A 422 -28.69 -28.08 -15.48
C ASP A 422 -28.15 -29.33 -14.75
N ARG A 423 -26.90 -29.71 -15.03
CA ARG A 423 -26.25 -30.85 -14.39
C ARG A 423 -25.88 -30.54 -12.95
N ALA A 424 -25.37 -29.35 -12.66
CA ALA A 424 -25.08 -28.86 -11.31
C ALA A 424 -26.34 -28.87 -10.46
N ILE A 425 -27.43 -28.33 -11.00
CA ILE A 425 -28.74 -28.29 -10.33
C ILE A 425 -29.22 -29.71 -10.04
N GLN A 426 -29.13 -30.63 -11.01
CA GLN A 426 -29.51 -32.03 -10.81
C GLN A 426 -28.65 -32.71 -9.73
N VAL A 427 -27.32 -32.53 -9.74
CA VAL A 427 -26.43 -33.10 -8.72
C VAL A 427 -26.78 -32.56 -7.32
N LEU A 428 -27.07 -31.27 -7.19
CA LEU A 428 -27.53 -30.69 -5.92
C LEU A 428 -28.89 -31.24 -5.49
N ALA A 429 -29.83 -31.42 -6.42
CA ALA A 429 -31.14 -32.02 -6.14
C ALA A 429 -31.03 -33.47 -5.64
N ASP A 430 -30.07 -34.23 -6.18
CA ASP A 430 -29.77 -35.62 -5.80
C ASP A 430 -28.96 -35.74 -4.50
N GLY A 431 -28.59 -34.61 -3.86
CA GLY A 431 -27.83 -34.59 -2.61
C GLY A 431 -26.31 -34.68 -2.78
N GLY A 432 -25.80 -34.47 -3.99
CA GLY A 432 -24.38 -34.48 -4.32
C GLY A 432 -23.64 -33.19 -3.95
N LYS A 433 -22.33 -33.19 -4.24
CA LYS A 433 -21.42 -32.06 -4.02
C LYS A 433 -21.06 -31.39 -5.34
N VAL A 434 -21.12 -30.06 -5.39
CA VAL A 434 -20.77 -29.27 -6.57
C VAL A 434 -19.71 -28.24 -6.23
N LEU A 435 -18.65 -28.16 -7.04
CA LEU A 435 -17.67 -27.08 -7.04
C LEU A 435 -17.88 -26.21 -8.27
N VAL A 436 -18.22 -24.95 -8.06
CA VAL A 436 -18.40 -23.97 -9.14
C VAL A 436 -17.18 -23.04 -9.22
N THR A 437 -16.42 -23.12 -10.31
CA THR A 437 -15.28 -22.25 -10.60
C THR A 437 -15.71 -21.12 -11.53
N ALA A 438 -16.38 -20.10 -10.97
CA ALA A 438 -17.09 -19.04 -11.68
C ALA A 438 -16.22 -17.85 -12.14
N ALA A 439 -14.90 -18.03 -12.25
CA ALA A 439 -14.00 -16.98 -12.69
C ALA A 439 -14.40 -16.48 -14.09
N GLY A 440 -14.68 -15.18 -14.22
CA GLY A 440 -15.12 -14.57 -15.48
C GLY A 440 -16.59 -14.80 -15.83
N LYS A 441 -17.40 -15.40 -14.94
CA LYS A 441 -18.80 -15.77 -15.18
C LYS A 441 -19.80 -14.98 -14.34
N VAL A 442 -19.37 -14.34 -13.26
CA VAL A 442 -20.26 -13.59 -12.36
C VAL A 442 -20.65 -12.26 -13.02
N ARG A 443 -21.92 -11.88 -12.86
CA ARG A 443 -22.49 -10.59 -13.29
C ARG A 443 -22.81 -9.69 -12.11
N TYR A 444 -23.31 -10.27 -11.02
CA TYR A 444 -23.67 -9.55 -9.81
C TYR A 444 -22.43 -9.22 -8.97
N GLY A 445 -21.76 -8.12 -9.32
CA GLY A 445 -20.47 -7.70 -8.75
C GLY A 445 -19.50 -7.10 -9.77
N ASN A 446 -19.86 -7.08 -11.07
CA ASN A 446 -19.01 -6.52 -12.14
C ASN A 446 -18.77 -5.00 -12.04
N ASP A 447 -19.52 -4.29 -11.21
CA ASP A 447 -19.31 -2.88 -10.87
C ASP A 447 -18.16 -2.66 -9.85
N VAL A 448 -17.58 -3.74 -9.32
CA VAL A 448 -16.43 -3.70 -8.42
C VAL A 448 -15.15 -4.06 -9.19
N SER A 449 -14.17 -3.16 -9.20
CA SER A 449 -12.85 -3.47 -9.73
C SER A 449 -11.91 -3.83 -8.58
N HIS A 450 -11.68 -5.13 -8.42
CA HIS A 450 -10.81 -5.68 -7.38
C HIS A 450 -9.40 -5.92 -7.92
N HIS A 451 -8.40 -5.27 -7.34
CA HIS A 451 -6.98 -5.49 -7.65
C HIS A 451 -6.24 -5.95 -6.40
N TYR A 452 -5.02 -6.47 -6.59
CA TYR A 452 -4.16 -6.83 -5.45
C TYR A 452 -3.74 -5.60 -4.64
N LEU A 453 -3.30 -4.53 -5.30
CA LEU A 453 -2.95 -3.28 -4.63
C LEU A 453 -4.21 -2.56 -4.14
N PRO A 454 -4.16 -1.93 -2.94
CA PRO A 454 -5.32 -1.29 -2.35
C PRO A 454 -5.73 -0.02 -3.11
N VAL A 455 -6.91 0.50 -2.77
CA VAL A 455 -7.35 1.86 -3.11
C VAL A 455 -6.20 2.86 -3.00
N PHE A 456 -6.03 3.66 -4.06
CA PHE A 456 -5.08 4.75 -4.10
C PHE A 456 -5.73 6.04 -3.60
N TRP A 457 -5.19 6.58 -2.50
CA TRP A 457 -5.51 7.87 -1.87
C TRP A 457 -6.97 8.09 -1.44
N ASN A 458 -7.90 8.22 -2.38
CA ASN A 458 -9.33 8.42 -2.11
C ASN A 458 -10.19 8.13 -3.35
N THR A 459 -11.05 7.11 -3.28
CA THR A 459 -11.96 6.74 -4.38
C THR A 459 -13.00 7.82 -4.68
N SER A 460 -13.56 8.48 -3.67
CA SER A 460 -14.56 9.55 -3.83
C SER A 460 -14.01 10.76 -4.60
N TRP A 461 -12.84 11.26 -4.22
CA TRP A 461 -12.15 12.37 -4.89
C TRP A 461 -11.82 12.05 -6.35
N PHE A 462 -11.45 10.79 -6.62
CA PHE A 462 -11.19 10.30 -7.97
C PHE A 462 -12.42 9.77 -8.72
N LYS A 463 -13.63 10.08 -8.27
CA LYS A 463 -14.89 9.69 -8.94
C LYS A 463 -14.99 8.18 -9.17
N MET A 464 -14.63 7.40 -8.16
CA MET A 464 -14.64 5.93 -8.15
C MET A 464 -13.77 5.34 -9.27
N ARG A 465 -12.59 5.90 -9.50
CA ARG A 465 -11.59 5.22 -10.35
C ARG A 465 -11.09 3.97 -9.62
N PRO A 466 -10.92 2.84 -10.33
CA PRO A 466 -10.31 1.63 -9.79
C PRO A 466 -8.91 1.86 -9.20
N PRO A 467 -8.48 1.03 -8.23
CA PRO A 467 -9.23 -0.10 -7.65
C PRO A 467 -10.30 0.34 -6.63
N HIS A 468 -11.29 -0.52 -6.38
CA HIS A 468 -12.38 -0.25 -5.43
C HIS A 468 -12.19 -0.92 -4.06
N THR A 469 -11.20 -1.80 -3.91
CA THR A 469 -10.97 -2.59 -2.69
C THR A 469 -9.69 -2.21 -1.97
N THR A 470 -9.66 -2.31 -0.65
CA THR A 470 -8.47 -2.05 0.19
C THR A 470 -7.69 -3.31 0.54
N GLY A 471 -8.17 -4.49 0.16
CA GLY A 471 -7.58 -5.78 0.45
C GLY A 471 -8.64 -6.87 0.48
N ALA A 472 -8.36 -7.96 1.19
CA ALA A 472 -9.33 -8.99 1.52
C ALA A 472 -9.05 -9.54 2.92
N TYR A 473 -10.12 -9.79 3.68
CA TYR A 473 -10.07 -10.61 4.89
C TYR A 473 -10.23 -12.08 4.50
N ILE A 474 -9.41 -12.94 5.09
CA ILE A 474 -9.45 -14.39 4.87
C ILE A 474 -9.72 -15.06 6.20
N GLN A 475 -10.71 -15.95 6.23
CA GLN A 475 -10.99 -16.77 7.40
C GLN A 475 -9.94 -17.88 7.52
N GLN A 476 -8.70 -17.55 7.91
CA GLN A 476 -7.55 -18.48 7.87
C GLN A 476 -7.78 -19.78 8.64
N SER A 477 -8.64 -19.78 9.66
CA SER A 477 -8.98 -20.95 10.46
C SER A 477 -9.96 -21.91 9.77
N HIS A 478 -10.48 -21.54 8.59
CA HIS A 478 -11.41 -22.37 7.85
C HIS A 478 -10.70 -23.64 7.35
N PRO A 479 -11.28 -24.86 7.49
CA PRO A 479 -10.60 -26.11 7.15
C PRO A 479 -10.14 -26.22 5.69
N VAL A 480 -10.76 -25.45 4.78
CA VAL A 480 -10.33 -25.32 3.37
C VAL A 480 -8.87 -24.91 3.22
N PHE A 481 -8.28 -24.23 4.21
CA PHE A 481 -6.87 -23.78 4.16
C PHE A 481 -5.89 -24.73 4.85
N SER A 482 -6.33 -25.92 5.28
CA SER A 482 -5.47 -26.89 5.97
C SER A 482 -4.23 -27.31 5.17
N GLU A 483 -4.29 -27.29 3.84
CA GLU A 483 -3.15 -27.52 2.94
C GLU A 483 -2.80 -26.27 2.11
N PHE A 484 -3.13 -25.09 2.60
CA PHE A 484 -2.85 -23.82 1.94
C PHE A 484 -2.37 -22.77 2.97
N PRO A 485 -1.06 -22.56 3.14
CA PRO A 485 -0.52 -21.62 4.11
C PRO A 485 -1.00 -20.20 3.78
N THR A 486 -1.78 -19.63 4.68
CA THR A 486 -2.35 -18.30 4.52
C THR A 486 -2.41 -17.57 5.85
N ASP A 487 -2.27 -16.25 5.76
CA ASP A 487 -2.67 -15.32 6.82
C ASP A 487 -4.19 -15.06 6.75
N ASP A 488 -4.68 -14.23 7.67
CA ASP A 488 -6.04 -13.69 7.66
C ASP A 488 -6.24 -12.49 6.70
N TRP A 489 -5.26 -12.24 5.83
CA TRP A 489 -5.23 -11.15 4.86
C TRP A 489 -4.52 -11.56 3.56
N GLN A 490 -4.79 -10.86 2.46
CA GLN A 490 -4.24 -11.19 1.12
C GLN A 490 -2.74 -10.90 0.99
N ASN A 491 -1.90 -11.79 1.50
CA ASN A 491 -0.44 -11.69 1.38
C ASN A 491 0.07 -11.98 -0.05
N LEU A 492 1.38 -11.91 -0.29
CA LEU A 492 2.00 -12.02 -1.62
C LEU A 492 1.59 -13.28 -2.40
N ASN A 493 1.36 -14.42 -1.74
CA ASN A 493 0.88 -15.63 -2.40
C ASN A 493 -0.51 -15.48 -3.02
N TRP A 494 -1.35 -14.59 -2.50
CA TRP A 494 -2.70 -14.40 -3.02
C TRP A 494 -2.75 -13.64 -4.34
N TRP A 495 -1.65 -13.01 -4.78
CA TRP A 495 -1.66 -12.13 -5.96
C TRP A 495 -2.33 -12.74 -7.19
N GLU A 496 -1.94 -13.97 -7.57
CA GLU A 496 -2.49 -14.61 -8.78
C GLU A 496 -3.95 -15.06 -8.62
N LEU A 497 -4.46 -15.12 -7.39
CA LEU A 497 -5.84 -15.51 -7.09
C LEU A 497 -6.77 -14.30 -7.06
N VAL A 498 -6.29 -13.16 -6.55
CA VAL A 498 -7.13 -11.99 -6.24
C VAL A 498 -6.96 -10.84 -7.23
N ASN A 499 -5.79 -10.70 -7.87
CA ASN A 499 -5.56 -9.58 -8.77
C ASN A 499 -6.48 -9.68 -10.00
N ARG A 500 -7.41 -8.71 -10.13
CA ARG A 500 -8.43 -8.67 -11.19
C ARG A 500 -9.42 -9.84 -11.14
N ALA A 501 -9.53 -10.53 -10.00
CA ALA A 501 -10.59 -11.50 -9.81
C ALA A 501 -11.94 -10.80 -9.79
N GLN A 502 -12.95 -11.41 -10.42
CA GLN A 502 -14.33 -10.97 -10.25
C GLN A 502 -14.75 -11.20 -8.79
N VAL A 503 -15.54 -10.30 -8.24
CA VAL A 503 -16.13 -10.48 -6.91
C VAL A 503 -17.59 -10.85 -7.04
N MET A 504 -18.10 -11.64 -6.10
CA MET A 504 -19.53 -11.80 -5.89
C MET A 504 -20.01 -10.67 -4.99
N ASN A 505 -21.01 -9.91 -5.41
CA ASN A 505 -21.75 -9.03 -4.50
C ASN A 505 -22.80 -9.89 -3.76
N LEU A 506 -22.69 -9.94 -2.44
CA LEU A 506 -23.45 -10.84 -1.57
C LEU A 506 -24.61 -10.13 -0.88
N SER A 507 -25.11 -9.00 -1.42
CA SER A 507 -26.23 -8.27 -0.82
C SER A 507 -27.53 -9.07 -0.71
N GLU A 508 -27.69 -10.14 -1.50
CA GLU A 508 -28.84 -11.05 -1.43
C GLU A 508 -28.63 -12.25 -0.50
N PHE A 509 -27.43 -12.40 0.07
CA PHE A 509 -27.15 -13.42 1.09
C PHE A 509 -27.67 -12.94 2.45
N PRO A 510 -27.84 -13.84 3.45
CA PRO A 510 -28.24 -13.44 4.79
C PRO A 510 -27.38 -12.30 5.36
N LYS A 511 -28.03 -11.37 6.07
CA LYS A 511 -27.38 -10.14 6.54
C LYS A 511 -26.20 -10.42 7.47
N ASP A 512 -26.26 -11.48 8.27
CA ASP A 512 -25.24 -11.93 9.21
C ASP A 512 -24.14 -12.81 8.58
N TYR A 513 -24.34 -13.34 7.36
CA TYR A 513 -23.35 -14.17 6.68
C TYR A 513 -22.08 -13.37 6.28
N GLN A 514 -20.91 -13.99 6.45
CA GLN A 514 -19.62 -13.49 5.97
C GLN A 514 -18.91 -14.59 5.18
N PRO A 515 -18.35 -14.30 3.99
CA PRO A 515 -17.71 -15.31 3.16
C PRO A 515 -16.32 -15.70 3.67
N ILE A 516 -15.85 -16.87 3.23
CA ILE A 516 -14.55 -17.46 3.64
C ILE A 516 -13.38 -16.57 3.18
N VAL A 517 -13.50 -15.99 1.98
CA VAL A 517 -12.58 -14.98 1.44
C VAL A 517 -13.39 -13.76 1.04
N GLN A 518 -13.14 -12.64 1.70
CA GLN A 518 -13.94 -11.43 1.65
C GLN A 518 -13.11 -10.23 1.19
N PRO A 519 -13.20 -9.80 -0.09
CA PRO A 519 -12.67 -8.51 -0.51
C PRO A 519 -13.27 -7.37 0.33
N ILE A 520 -12.42 -6.45 0.73
CA ILE A 520 -12.81 -5.29 1.55
C ILE A 520 -13.07 -4.13 0.60
N ASP A 521 -14.33 -3.79 0.41
CA ASP A 521 -14.74 -2.67 -0.44
C ASP A 521 -14.29 -1.32 0.14
N THR A 522 -14.33 -0.27 -0.68
CA THR A 522 -14.07 1.09 -0.21
C THR A 522 -15.11 1.49 0.85
N TRP A 523 -14.65 2.16 1.89
CA TRP A 523 -15.47 2.62 3.03
C TRP A 523 -16.57 3.62 2.64
N HIS A 524 -16.49 4.18 1.43
CA HIS A 524 -17.54 5.03 0.87
C HIS A 524 -18.81 4.27 0.44
N VAL A 525 -18.73 2.94 0.29
CA VAL A 525 -19.87 2.11 -0.15
C VAL A 525 -20.06 0.88 0.74
N SER A 526 -18.97 0.22 1.14
CA SER A 526 -18.97 -0.95 2.05
C SER A 526 -19.89 -2.10 1.58
N ARG A 527 -19.84 -2.48 0.30
CA ARG A 527 -20.59 -3.65 -0.21
C ARG A 527 -20.06 -4.93 0.43
N LYS A 528 -20.95 -5.88 0.73
CA LYS A 528 -20.57 -7.23 1.14
C LYS A 528 -20.09 -8.01 -0.10
N LEU A 529 -18.80 -8.29 -0.18
CA LEU A 529 -18.17 -8.97 -1.32
C LEU A 529 -17.66 -10.36 -0.93
N GLY A 530 -17.57 -11.29 -1.88
CA GLY A 530 -16.95 -12.60 -1.65
C GLY A 530 -16.18 -13.13 -2.86
N LEU A 531 -15.12 -13.89 -2.58
CA LEU A 531 -14.38 -14.69 -3.58
C LEU A 531 -14.55 -16.19 -3.38
N LEU A 532 -14.89 -16.64 -2.16
CA LEU A 532 -15.09 -18.05 -1.81
C LEU A 532 -16.26 -18.19 -0.84
N VAL A 533 -17.25 -19.01 -1.21
CA VAL A 533 -18.45 -19.28 -0.41
C VAL A 533 -18.78 -20.77 -0.41
N GLU A 534 -19.46 -21.22 0.65
CA GLU A 534 -20.07 -22.54 0.74
C GLU A 534 -21.51 -22.45 1.24
N ALA A 535 -22.38 -23.36 0.78
CA ALA A 535 -23.77 -23.41 1.21
C ALA A 535 -24.40 -24.79 0.95
N ASN A 536 -25.45 -25.11 1.70
CA ASN A 536 -26.43 -26.13 1.32
C ASN A 536 -27.42 -25.52 0.33
N VAL A 537 -27.68 -26.25 -0.76
CA VAL A 537 -28.55 -25.81 -1.85
C VAL A 537 -29.35 -27.01 -2.32
N LEU A 538 -30.69 -26.88 -2.37
CA LEU A 538 -31.59 -28.03 -2.55
C LEU A 538 -31.30 -29.11 -1.48
N ASN A 539 -30.97 -30.32 -1.90
CA ASN A 539 -30.62 -31.42 -1.00
C ASN A 539 -29.10 -31.62 -0.87
N GLY A 540 -28.29 -30.84 -1.60
CA GLY A 540 -26.86 -31.03 -1.77
C GLY A 540 -26.03 -29.90 -1.20
N GLN A 541 -24.72 -29.94 -1.48
CA GLN A 541 -23.73 -29.03 -0.93
C GLN A 541 -22.93 -28.37 -2.06
N LEU A 542 -22.75 -27.05 -1.96
CA LEU A 542 -22.08 -26.21 -2.94
C LEU A 542 -20.84 -25.57 -2.32
N MET A 543 -19.75 -25.57 -3.08
CA MET A 543 -18.64 -24.62 -2.92
C MET A 543 -18.49 -23.81 -4.20
N MET A 544 -18.34 -22.50 -4.08
CA MET A 544 -18.25 -21.61 -5.23
C MET A 544 -17.11 -20.60 -5.05
N THR A 545 -16.31 -20.43 -6.10
CA THR A 545 -15.19 -19.49 -6.13
C THR A 545 -15.20 -18.66 -7.41
N THR A 546 -14.80 -17.40 -7.31
CA THR A 546 -14.50 -16.54 -8.47
C THR A 546 -13.00 -16.35 -8.71
N MET A 547 -12.16 -16.88 -7.83
CA MET A 547 -10.73 -17.02 -8.09
C MET A 547 -10.52 -18.04 -9.20
N ASP A 548 -9.70 -17.72 -10.19
CA ASP A 548 -9.35 -18.67 -11.24
C ASP A 548 -8.38 -19.72 -10.69
N ILE A 549 -8.95 -20.88 -10.38
CA ILE A 549 -8.25 -22.07 -9.88
C ILE A 549 -8.26 -23.21 -10.93
N SER A 550 -8.53 -22.89 -12.19
CA SER A 550 -8.71 -23.91 -13.26
C SER A 550 -7.71 -23.74 -14.41
N SER A 551 -7.22 -22.53 -14.65
CA SER A 551 -6.36 -22.24 -15.79
C SER A 551 -4.86 -22.35 -15.48
N ASP A 552 -4.11 -22.97 -16.39
CA ASP A 552 -2.63 -23.02 -16.40
C ASP A 552 -1.98 -23.50 -15.08
N LEU A 553 -2.59 -24.52 -14.45
CA LEU A 553 -2.17 -25.03 -13.13
C LEU A 553 -0.75 -25.61 -13.08
N ASN A 554 -0.15 -25.90 -14.23
CA ASN A 554 1.26 -26.32 -14.30
C ASN A 554 2.21 -25.16 -13.99
N ARG A 555 1.79 -23.91 -14.21
CA ARG A 555 2.55 -22.69 -13.94
C ARG A 555 2.03 -21.94 -12.73
N ARG A 556 0.71 -21.90 -12.53
CA ARG A 556 0.02 -21.23 -11.43
C ARG A 556 -0.07 -22.13 -10.21
N VAL A 557 1.05 -22.24 -9.50
CA VAL A 557 1.22 -23.19 -8.40
C VAL A 557 0.37 -22.86 -7.18
N VAL A 558 0.03 -21.57 -6.95
CA VAL A 558 -0.85 -21.17 -5.85
C VAL A 558 -2.28 -21.60 -6.17
N ALA A 559 -2.77 -21.30 -7.38
CA ALA A 559 -4.06 -21.75 -7.89
C ALA A 559 -4.21 -23.27 -7.84
N ARG A 560 -3.17 -24.00 -8.27
CA ARG A 560 -3.11 -25.47 -8.18
C ARG A 560 -3.23 -25.95 -6.73
N GLN A 561 -2.49 -25.34 -5.80
CA GLN A 561 -2.56 -25.71 -4.39
C GLN A 561 -3.92 -25.40 -3.78
N LEU A 562 -4.49 -24.22 -4.05
CA LEU A 562 -5.80 -23.84 -3.52
C LEU A 562 -6.90 -24.75 -4.06
N ARG A 563 -6.87 -25.09 -5.36
CA ARG A 563 -7.79 -26.07 -5.96
C ARG A 563 -7.72 -27.41 -5.23
N HIS A 564 -6.51 -27.91 -5.02
CA HIS A 564 -6.28 -29.16 -4.29
C HIS A 564 -6.84 -29.09 -2.86
N SER A 565 -6.58 -27.99 -2.14
CA SER A 565 -7.08 -27.78 -0.78
C SER A 565 -8.62 -27.72 -0.71
N ILE A 566 -9.26 -27.07 -1.70
CA ILE A 566 -10.73 -27.02 -1.84
C ILE A 566 -11.32 -28.41 -2.04
N ILE A 567 -10.81 -29.17 -3.02
CA ILE A 567 -11.31 -30.52 -3.33
C ILE A 567 -11.13 -31.45 -2.13
N ARG A 568 -9.98 -31.37 -1.45
CA ARG A 568 -9.71 -32.17 -0.25
C ARG A 568 -10.67 -31.87 0.88
N TYR A 569 -10.93 -30.59 1.12
CA TYR A 569 -11.91 -30.17 2.09
C TYR A 569 -13.30 -30.70 1.72
N MET A 570 -13.74 -30.53 0.48
CA MET A 570 -15.03 -31.01 -0.01
C MET A 570 -15.19 -32.53 0.08
N ASP A 571 -14.14 -33.32 -0.13
CA ASP A 571 -14.18 -34.78 0.00
C ASP A 571 -14.14 -35.26 1.47
N SER A 572 -13.74 -34.39 2.40
CA SER A 572 -13.65 -34.72 3.82
C SER A 572 -14.99 -34.64 4.57
N ASP A 573 -15.03 -35.25 5.76
CA ASP A 573 -16.14 -35.12 6.71
C ASP A 573 -16.28 -33.70 7.30
N LEU A 574 -15.30 -32.82 7.09
CA LEU A 574 -15.33 -31.44 7.56
C LEU A 574 -16.17 -30.53 6.64
N PHE A 575 -16.46 -30.93 5.41
CA PHE A 575 -17.33 -30.16 4.51
C PHE A 575 -18.79 -30.25 4.94
N ARG A 576 -19.16 -29.32 5.82
CA ARG A 576 -20.49 -29.22 6.42
C ARG A 576 -20.94 -27.76 6.39
N PRO A 577 -21.32 -27.22 5.21
CA PRO A 577 -21.84 -25.87 5.10
C PRO A 577 -22.97 -25.66 6.10
N THR A 578 -22.94 -24.56 6.84
CA THR A 578 -23.99 -24.20 7.80
C THR A 578 -25.03 -23.26 7.20
N LEU A 579 -24.63 -22.53 6.15
CA LEU A 579 -25.51 -21.65 5.39
C LEU A 579 -26.40 -22.47 4.46
N THR A 580 -27.70 -22.20 4.44
CA THR A 580 -28.62 -22.74 3.43
C THR A 580 -29.10 -21.60 2.54
N LEU A 581 -28.97 -21.76 1.22
CA LEU A 581 -29.37 -20.74 0.25
C LEU A 581 -30.44 -21.26 -0.71
N PRO A 582 -31.43 -20.41 -1.07
CA PRO A 582 -32.27 -20.66 -2.22
C PRO A 582 -31.43 -20.74 -3.51
N LEU A 583 -31.78 -21.64 -4.42
CA LEU A 583 -31.11 -21.77 -5.72
C LEU A 583 -31.12 -20.42 -6.49
N GLU A 584 -32.23 -19.70 -6.44
CA GLU A 584 -32.40 -18.41 -7.14
C GLU A 584 -31.37 -17.35 -6.70
N THR A 585 -31.04 -17.27 -5.41
CA THR A 585 -30.01 -16.36 -4.91
C THR A 585 -28.66 -16.58 -5.59
N LEU A 586 -28.32 -17.84 -5.87
CA LEU A 586 -27.08 -18.20 -6.55
C LEU A 586 -27.17 -17.98 -8.07
N ARG A 587 -28.33 -18.24 -8.69
CA ARG A 587 -28.56 -17.93 -10.11
C ARG A 587 -28.44 -16.44 -10.40
N HIS A 588 -28.94 -15.59 -9.51
CA HIS A 588 -28.83 -14.14 -9.65
C HIS A 588 -27.37 -13.66 -9.76
N LEU A 589 -26.40 -14.36 -9.15
CA LEU A 589 -24.98 -14.04 -9.32
C LEU A 589 -24.54 -14.08 -10.79
N PHE A 590 -25.13 -14.97 -11.59
CA PHE A 590 -24.82 -15.16 -13.01
C PHE A 590 -25.77 -14.41 -13.94
N GLU A 591 -27.00 -14.13 -13.51
CA GLU A 591 -28.08 -13.65 -14.38
C GLU A 591 -28.35 -12.15 -14.22
N GLN A 592 -28.10 -11.58 -13.04
CA GLN A 592 -28.42 -10.19 -12.70
C GLN A 592 -27.17 -9.30 -12.58
N THR A 593 -27.40 -7.99 -12.58
CA THR A 593 -26.37 -6.98 -12.31
C THR A 593 -26.73 -6.26 -11.03
N ALA A 594 -25.75 -6.01 -10.15
CA ALA A 594 -25.96 -5.26 -8.93
C ALA A 594 -26.44 -3.82 -9.23
N PRO A 595 -27.28 -3.22 -8.36
CA PRO A 595 -27.67 -1.83 -8.50
C PRO A 595 -26.44 -0.91 -8.59
N PRO A 596 -26.36 0.00 -9.58
CA PRO A 596 -25.20 0.87 -9.71
C PRO A 596 -25.12 1.83 -8.52
N VAL A 597 -23.93 2.00 -7.97
CA VAL A 597 -23.68 3.01 -6.93
C VAL A 597 -23.69 4.40 -7.59
N ASN A 598 -24.75 5.18 -7.35
CA ASN A 598 -24.84 6.54 -7.86
C ASN A 598 -24.06 7.51 -6.97
N MET A 599 -22.76 7.65 -7.22
CA MET A 599 -21.89 8.63 -6.56
C MET A 599 -21.94 10.01 -7.23
N PHE A 600 -22.80 10.21 -8.23
CA PHE A 600 -22.86 11.45 -8.98
C PHE A 600 -23.63 12.52 -8.19
N THR A 601 -22.89 13.46 -7.63
CA THR A 601 -23.46 14.77 -7.29
C THR A 601 -23.35 15.69 -8.50
N LYS A 602 -24.43 16.42 -8.80
CA LYS A 602 -24.41 17.51 -9.80
C LYS A 602 -23.75 18.77 -9.25
N GLU A 603 -23.39 18.76 -7.98
CA GLU A 603 -22.76 19.89 -7.31
C GLU A 603 -21.24 19.77 -7.38
N SER A 604 -20.55 20.89 -7.62
CA SER A 604 -19.11 20.95 -7.35
C SER A 604 -18.86 20.57 -5.88
N PRO A 605 -17.73 19.90 -5.54
CA PRO A 605 -17.25 19.86 -4.16
C PRO A 605 -17.38 21.25 -3.53
N ASP A 606 -17.80 21.36 -2.27
CA ASP A 606 -18.10 22.67 -1.66
C ASP A 606 -16.91 23.65 -1.75
N GLU A 607 -15.69 23.10 -1.72
CA GLU A 607 -14.42 23.80 -1.91
C GLU A 607 -14.15 24.30 -3.34
N LEU A 608 -14.91 23.83 -4.32
CA LEU A 608 -14.90 24.25 -5.73
C LEU A 608 -16.16 25.04 -6.13
N LYS A 609 -17.12 25.25 -5.21
CA LYS A 609 -18.24 26.17 -5.45
C LYS A 609 -17.70 27.59 -5.36
N PRO A 610 -17.76 28.41 -6.43
CA PRO A 610 -17.50 29.83 -6.29
C PRO A 610 -18.51 30.38 -5.28
N LYS A 611 -18.04 30.96 -4.17
CA LYS A 611 -18.92 31.74 -3.30
C LYS A 611 -19.43 32.91 -4.13
N ILE A 612 -20.67 32.83 -4.59
CA ILE A 612 -21.35 33.96 -5.18
C ILE A 612 -21.58 34.94 -4.02
N ILE A 613 -20.72 35.94 -3.94
CA ILE A 613 -20.97 37.12 -3.10
C ILE A 613 -22.07 37.87 -3.84
N ASN A 614 -23.31 37.78 -3.35
CA ASN A 614 -24.35 38.74 -3.70
C ASN A 614 -24.16 40.01 -2.89
#